data_AF-A0A8R2NQM2-F1
#
_entry.id   AF-A0A8R2NQM2-F1
#
_cell.length_a   1.000
_cell.length_b   1.000
_cell.length_c   1.000
_cell.angle_alpha   90.00
_cell.angle_beta   90.00
_cell.angle_gamma   90.00
#
_symmetry.space_group_name_H-M   'P 1'
#
loop_
_entity.id
_entity.type
_entity.pdbx_description
1 polymer ?
#
loop_
_entity_poly.entity_id
_entity_poly.type
_entity_poly.pdbx_seq_one_letter_code
_entity_poly.pdbx_strand_id
1 'polypeptide(L)'
;MIHGPCGNSNNRSPCMESGSCSKKYPRPFIQETQTGDDGYPKYRRRAPENGGFTVEINGKTLDNRWVVPYNPVLLRTFGAHINVEYCNSVKSIKYICKYITKGSDQAAFGFENDNDEVKLYESDRYISSSEAVWRILAFPIHERFPTVFHLSVHLENSQRVYFNPNDSSRLTDMINNPPKTTLLAFFDLCKTDDFI
;
A
#
# COMPACT_ATOMS: atom_id res chain seq x y z
N MET A 1 18.17 -14.30 6.06
CA MET A 1 18.57 -12.90 6.31
C MET A 1 18.89 -12.72 7.79
N ILE A 2 19.86 -11.87 8.12
CA ILE A 2 20.26 -11.54 9.51
C ILE A 2 20.06 -10.05 9.76
N HIS A 3 19.47 -9.69 10.89
CA HIS A 3 19.46 -8.33 11.40
C HIS A 3 20.88 -7.98 11.85
N GLY A 4 21.41 -6.86 11.35
CA GLY A 4 22.77 -6.44 11.69
C GLY A 4 22.94 -6.22 13.20
N PRO A 5 24.19 -6.31 13.72
CA PRO A 5 24.47 -6.05 15.12
C PRO A 5 23.94 -4.66 15.53
N CYS A 6 23.17 -4.60 16.61
CA CYS A 6 22.63 -3.36 17.18
C CYS A 6 22.62 -3.42 18.72
N GLY A 7 22.07 -2.41 19.39
CA GLY A 7 22.01 -2.35 20.84
C GLY A 7 23.41 -2.15 21.44
N ASN A 8 23.70 -2.89 22.50
CA ASN A 8 25.02 -2.86 23.16
C ASN A 8 26.17 -3.21 22.22
N SER A 9 25.91 -4.01 21.18
CA SER A 9 26.92 -4.37 20.19
C SER A 9 27.22 -3.23 19.20
N ASN A 10 26.24 -2.36 18.93
CA ASN A 10 26.39 -1.18 18.08
C ASN A 10 25.23 -0.19 18.25
N ASN A 11 25.44 0.83 19.08
CA ASN A 11 24.41 1.85 19.37
C ASN A 11 24.23 2.88 18.24
N ARG A 12 25.07 2.84 17.18
CA ARG A 12 24.95 3.73 16.00
C ARG A 12 24.10 3.12 14.88
N SER A 13 23.53 1.94 15.10
CA SER A 13 22.74 1.26 14.08
C SER A 13 21.46 2.07 13.79
N PRO A 14 21.00 2.17 12.52
CA PRO A 14 19.82 2.95 12.16
C PRO A 14 18.52 2.55 12.89
N CYS A 15 18.45 1.32 13.41
CA CYS A 15 17.31 0.81 14.17
C CYS A 15 17.30 1.23 15.64
N MET A 16 18.30 1.96 16.13
CA MET A 16 18.38 2.37 17.52
C MET A 16 17.51 3.59 17.79
N GLU A 17 16.55 3.43 18.70
CA GLU A 17 15.65 4.49 19.18
C GLU A 17 15.64 4.47 20.71
N SER A 18 15.93 5.62 21.33
CA SER A 18 15.94 5.79 22.80
C SER A 18 16.76 4.71 23.54
N GLY A 19 17.91 4.32 22.99
CA GLY A 19 18.81 3.32 23.58
C GLY A 19 18.40 1.86 23.37
N SER A 20 17.34 1.60 22.60
CA SER A 20 16.86 0.24 22.31
C SER A 20 16.67 0.01 20.81
N CYS A 21 16.73 -1.23 20.35
CA CYS A 21 16.41 -1.54 18.95
C CYS A 21 14.90 -1.43 18.75
N SER A 22 14.45 -0.51 17.88
CA SER A 22 13.03 -0.33 17.55
C SER A 22 12.40 -1.55 16.88
N LYS A 23 13.23 -2.43 16.31
CA LYS A 23 12.85 -3.73 15.74
C LYS A 23 12.91 -4.89 16.75
N LYS A 24 13.23 -4.60 18.02
CA LYS A 24 13.24 -5.54 19.16
C LYS A 24 14.21 -6.71 18.99
N TYR A 25 15.39 -6.45 18.43
CA TYR A 25 16.48 -7.44 18.36
C TYR A 25 17.48 -7.25 19.50
N PRO A 26 18.10 -8.34 19.99
CA PRO A 26 17.84 -9.75 19.64
C PRO A 26 16.46 -10.23 20.13
N ARG A 27 15.82 -11.12 19.35
CA ARG A 27 14.54 -11.75 19.75
C ARG A 27 14.80 -12.85 20.79
N PRO A 28 13.84 -13.18 21.67
CA PRO A 28 14.02 -14.29 22.60
C PRO A 28 14.12 -15.63 21.86
N PHE A 29 14.81 -16.61 22.45
CA PHE A 29 14.71 -18.00 22.02
C PHE A 29 13.34 -18.57 22.38
N ILE A 30 12.78 -19.36 21.47
CA ILE A 30 11.47 -19.99 21.64
C ILE A 30 11.54 -21.36 20.98
N GLN A 31 11.08 -22.39 21.70
CA GLN A 31 11.18 -23.78 21.26
C GLN A 31 10.24 -24.11 20.09
N GLU A 32 9.10 -23.44 20.00
CA GLU A 32 8.10 -23.65 18.95
C GLU A 32 7.52 -22.33 18.46
N THR A 33 7.01 -22.31 17.22
CA THR A 33 6.35 -21.11 16.70
C THR A 33 4.99 -20.97 17.36
N GLN A 34 4.70 -19.82 17.95
CA GLN A 34 3.45 -19.53 18.63
C GLN A 34 2.69 -18.44 17.88
N THR A 35 1.39 -18.64 17.71
CA THR A 35 0.47 -17.65 17.14
C THR A 35 -0.49 -17.19 18.24
N GLY A 36 -0.43 -15.93 18.64
CA GLY A 36 -1.30 -15.35 19.68
C GLY A 36 -2.37 -14.41 19.11
N ASP A 37 -3.21 -13.88 20.01
CA ASP A 37 -4.36 -13.00 19.69
C ASP A 37 -3.95 -11.55 19.31
N ASP A 38 -2.68 -11.19 19.49
CA ASP A 38 -2.13 -9.88 19.13
C ASP A 38 -1.80 -9.77 17.63
N GLY A 39 -1.78 -10.90 16.91
CA GLY A 39 -1.62 -10.97 15.47
C GLY A 39 -0.22 -11.10 14.94
N TYR A 40 0.79 -11.11 15.80
CA TYR A 40 2.18 -11.27 15.39
C TYR A 40 2.71 -12.63 15.82
N PRO A 41 3.18 -13.47 14.88
CA PRO A 41 3.73 -14.77 15.21
C PRO A 41 5.03 -14.60 16.00
N LYS A 42 5.20 -15.42 17.03
CA LYS A 42 6.47 -15.60 17.72
C LYS A 42 7.16 -16.83 17.14
N TYR A 43 8.13 -16.62 16.25
CA TYR A 43 8.81 -17.73 15.59
C TYR A 43 9.71 -18.52 16.53
N ARG A 44 9.74 -19.83 16.29
CA ARG A 44 10.76 -20.72 16.85
C ARG A 44 12.16 -20.19 16.54
N ARG A 45 12.97 -20.05 17.58
CA ARG A 45 14.38 -19.65 17.52
C ARG A 45 15.16 -20.56 18.44
N ARG A 46 15.90 -21.50 17.86
CA ARG A 46 16.71 -22.48 18.60
C ARG A 46 18.00 -21.84 19.07
N ALA A 47 18.34 -22.04 20.34
CA ALA A 47 19.65 -21.72 20.87
C ALA A 47 20.73 -22.67 20.30
N PRO A 48 22.01 -22.25 20.23
CA PRO A 48 23.10 -23.08 19.69
C PRO A 48 23.16 -24.49 20.31
N GLU A 49 23.01 -24.58 21.63
CA GLU A 49 22.98 -25.84 22.39
C GLU A 49 21.81 -26.76 22.01
N ASN A 50 20.76 -26.21 21.40
CA ASN A 50 19.56 -26.93 20.94
C ASN A 50 19.52 -27.06 19.40
N GLY A 51 20.69 -27.09 18.75
CA GLY A 51 20.80 -27.21 17.29
C GLY A 51 20.49 -25.90 16.54
N GLY A 52 20.69 -24.76 17.20
CA GLY A 52 20.73 -23.45 16.56
C GLY A 52 22.05 -23.18 15.86
N PHE A 53 22.09 -22.15 15.01
CA PHE A 53 23.30 -21.76 14.28
C PHE A 53 23.81 -20.41 14.77
N THR A 54 25.11 -20.20 14.60
CA THR A 54 25.78 -18.92 14.79
C THR A 54 26.48 -18.49 13.51
N VAL A 55 26.69 -17.19 13.36
CA VAL A 55 27.42 -16.58 12.25
C VAL A 55 28.19 -15.36 12.76
N GLU A 56 29.37 -15.13 12.20
CA GLU A 56 30.13 -13.90 12.46
C GLU A 56 29.74 -12.81 11.48
N ILE A 57 29.31 -11.66 11.99
CA ILE A 57 29.03 -10.45 11.21
C ILE A 57 29.71 -9.26 11.88
N ASN A 58 30.57 -8.56 11.15
CA ASN A 58 31.32 -7.39 11.65
C ASN A 58 32.06 -7.65 12.97
N GLY A 59 32.72 -8.83 13.09
CA GLY A 59 33.44 -9.23 14.31
C GLY A 59 32.54 -9.49 15.52
N LYS A 60 31.24 -9.71 15.30
CA LYS A 60 30.26 -10.09 16.33
C LYS A 60 29.65 -11.43 15.96
N THR A 61 29.69 -12.38 16.88
CA THR A 61 28.99 -13.64 16.77
C THR A 61 27.50 -13.43 17.04
N LEU A 62 26.66 -13.68 16.03
CA LEU A 62 25.21 -13.61 16.11
C LEU A 62 24.61 -15.01 16.01
N ASP A 63 23.54 -15.24 16.76
CA ASP A 63 22.80 -16.51 16.74
C ASP A 63 21.41 -16.34 16.11
N ASN A 64 20.60 -17.40 16.17
CA ASN A 64 19.23 -17.43 15.65
C ASN A 64 18.30 -16.31 16.18
N ARG A 65 18.64 -15.61 17.27
CA ARG A 65 17.87 -14.46 17.77
C ARG A 65 17.89 -13.27 16.82
N TRP A 66 18.87 -13.22 15.93
CA TRP A 66 19.08 -12.15 14.95
C TRP A 66 18.49 -12.45 13.57
N VAL A 67 17.95 -13.65 13.36
CA VAL A 67 17.35 -14.02 12.07
C VAL A 67 16.09 -13.19 11.80
N VAL A 68 16.03 -12.53 10.64
CA VAL A 68 14.81 -11.87 10.14
C VAL A 68 13.99 -12.92 9.37
N PRO A 69 12.68 -13.10 9.64
CA PRO A 69 11.83 -14.03 8.91
C PRO A 69 11.93 -13.86 7.39
N TYR A 70 12.08 -14.95 6.65
CA TYR A 70 12.28 -14.88 5.21
C TYR A 70 11.85 -16.17 4.51
N ASN A 71 11.62 -16.08 3.21
CA ASN A 71 11.43 -17.23 2.34
C ASN A 71 12.65 -17.36 1.40
N PRO A 72 13.45 -18.44 1.49
CA PRO A 72 14.63 -18.62 0.65
C PRO A 72 14.36 -18.58 -0.86
N VAL A 73 13.19 -19.06 -1.30
CA VAL A 73 12.79 -19.03 -2.71
C VAL A 73 12.60 -17.59 -3.15
N LEU A 74 11.78 -16.81 -2.43
CA LEU A 74 11.52 -15.41 -2.79
C LEU A 74 12.80 -14.57 -2.81
N LEU A 75 13.68 -14.72 -1.80
CA LEU A 75 14.96 -13.99 -1.79
C LEU A 75 15.80 -14.27 -3.04
N ARG A 76 15.88 -15.54 -3.46
CA ARG A 76 16.68 -15.95 -4.64
C ARG A 76 16.01 -15.52 -5.94
N THR A 77 14.69 -15.66 -6.04
CA THR A 77 13.91 -15.27 -7.24
C THR A 77 14.05 -13.79 -7.54
N PHE A 78 14.01 -12.93 -6.52
CA PHE A 78 14.02 -11.48 -6.70
C PHE A 78 15.38 -10.83 -6.44
N GLY A 79 16.38 -11.57 -5.96
CA GLY A 79 17.70 -11.02 -5.62
C GLY A 79 17.64 -9.88 -4.59
N ALA A 80 16.64 -9.89 -3.71
CA ALA A 80 16.32 -8.78 -2.81
C ALA A 80 16.10 -9.25 -1.37
N HIS A 81 16.28 -8.34 -0.41
CA HIS A 81 15.99 -8.59 1.01
C HIS A 81 14.49 -8.47 1.29
N ILE A 82 13.79 -9.61 1.29
CA ILE A 82 12.35 -9.72 1.49
C ILE A 82 12.06 -10.30 2.88
N ASN A 83 11.48 -9.48 3.76
CA ASN A 83 10.93 -9.96 5.03
C ASN A 83 9.60 -10.69 4.76
N VAL A 84 9.43 -11.89 5.31
CA VAL A 84 8.21 -12.70 5.15
C VAL A 84 7.67 -13.07 6.53
N GLU A 85 6.49 -12.55 6.85
CA GLU A 85 5.82 -12.74 8.14
C GLU A 85 4.54 -13.58 7.94
N TYR A 86 4.21 -14.38 8.95
CA TYR A 86 3.03 -15.24 8.98
C TYR A 86 1.87 -14.43 9.59
N CYS A 87 0.76 -14.35 8.87
CA CYS A 87 -0.40 -13.57 9.27
C CYS A 87 -1.55 -14.53 9.59
N ASN A 88 -1.96 -14.61 10.86
CA ASN A 88 -3.01 -15.54 11.30
C ASN A 88 -4.14 -14.90 12.12
N SER A 89 -4.08 -13.59 12.40
CA SER A 89 -5.17 -12.93 13.13
C SER A 89 -6.00 -12.04 12.22
N VAL A 90 -7.26 -11.85 12.61
CA VAL A 90 -8.16 -10.86 12.01
C VAL A 90 -7.56 -9.46 12.07
N LYS A 91 -6.78 -9.12 13.11
CA LYS A 91 -6.09 -7.82 13.21
C LYS A 91 -5.06 -7.64 12.09
N SER A 92 -4.29 -8.68 11.80
CA SER A 92 -3.26 -8.65 10.76
C SER A 92 -3.88 -8.65 9.36
N ILE A 93 -4.97 -9.40 9.14
CA ILE A 93 -5.76 -9.34 7.89
C ILE A 93 -6.37 -7.94 7.71
N LYS A 94 -7.01 -7.39 8.75
CA LYS A 94 -7.54 -6.02 8.74
C LYS A 94 -6.45 -5.00 8.44
N TYR A 95 -5.24 -5.21 8.95
CA TYR A 95 -4.10 -4.36 8.66
C TYR A 95 -3.74 -4.43 7.17
N ILE A 96 -3.58 -5.62 6.59
CA ILE A 96 -3.32 -5.77 5.14
C ILE A 96 -4.40 -5.08 4.31
N CYS A 97 -5.67 -5.37 4.60
CA CYS A 97 -6.80 -4.73 3.91
C CYS A 97 -6.75 -3.21 4.07
N LYS A 98 -6.47 -2.71 5.27
CA LYS A 98 -6.29 -1.27 5.51
C LYS A 98 -5.27 -0.69 4.55
N TYR A 99 -4.08 -1.26 4.37
CA TYR A 99 -3.08 -0.66 3.47
C TYR A 99 -3.44 -0.77 1.99
N ILE A 100 -4.16 -1.82 1.60
CA ILE A 100 -4.71 -1.94 0.24
C ILE A 100 -5.80 -0.89 -0.01
N THR A 101 -6.61 -0.57 1.01
CA THR A 101 -7.78 0.31 0.87
C THR A 101 -7.59 1.72 1.43
N LYS A 102 -6.47 2.04 2.08
CA LYS A 102 -6.20 3.34 2.72
C LYS A 102 -6.17 4.50 1.72
N GLY A 103 -6.09 4.20 0.43
CA GLY A 103 -5.87 5.19 -0.61
C GLY A 103 -4.41 5.62 -0.64
N SER A 104 -4.00 6.26 -1.73
CA SER A 104 -2.67 6.85 -1.81
C SER A 104 -2.60 8.11 -0.95
N ASP A 105 -1.40 8.52 -0.58
CA ASP A 105 -1.19 9.80 0.11
C ASP A 105 -1.76 10.94 -0.75
N GLN A 106 -2.44 11.87 -0.11
CA GLN A 106 -3.06 13.03 -0.75
C GLN A 106 -2.48 14.31 -0.15
N ALA A 107 -2.37 15.34 -0.98
CA ALA A 107 -1.96 16.65 -0.56
C ALA A 107 -2.93 17.68 -1.14
N ALA A 108 -3.37 18.61 -0.29
CA ALA A 108 -4.16 19.75 -0.71
C ALA A 108 -3.24 20.97 -0.82
N PHE A 109 -3.26 21.65 -1.96
CA PHE A 109 -2.48 22.86 -2.19
C PHE A 109 -3.43 24.01 -2.52
N GLY A 110 -3.13 25.19 -1.99
CA GLY A 110 -3.87 26.40 -2.30
C GLY A 110 -3.17 27.24 -3.35
N PHE A 111 -3.94 27.83 -4.27
CA PHE A 111 -3.43 28.82 -5.21
C PHE A 111 -3.67 30.22 -4.67
N GLU A 112 -2.69 31.12 -4.79
CA GLU A 112 -2.88 32.54 -4.50
C GLU A 112 -3.76 33.17 -5.61
N ASN A 113 -5.08 33.15 -5.42
CA ASN A 113 -6.01 33.92 -6.22
C ASN A 113 -7.23 34.30 -5.38
N ASP A 114 -7.28 35.56 -4.94
CA ASP A 114 -8.21 36.09 -3.93
C ASP A 114 -9.68 36.22 -4.39
N ASN A 115 -10.05 35.77 -5.59
CA ASN A 115 -11.36 36.09 -6.19
C ASN A 115 -12.24 34.88 -6.56
N ASP A 116 -11.88 33.64 -6.21
CA ASP A 116 -12.70 32.47 -6.56
C ASP A 116 -12.54 31.33 -5.51
N GLU A 117 -13.48 31.24 -4.57
CA GLU A 117 -13.51 30.24 -3.47
C GLU A 117 -13.49 28.79 -4.01
N VAL A 118 -13.99 28.57 -5.23
CA VAL A 118 -14.05 27.23 -5.88
C VAL A 118 -12.70 26.83 -6.49
N LYS A 119 -11.78 27.77 -6.72
CA LYS A 119 -10.41 27.51 -7.23
C LYS A 119 -9.33 27.57 -6.15
N LEU A 120 -9.71 27.78 -4.89
CA LEU A 120 -8.74 28.08 -3.83
C LEU A 120 -7.92 26.86 -3.40
N TYR A 121 -8.41 25.63 -3.62
CA TYR A 121 -7.72 24.40 -3.21
C TYR A 121 -7.84 23.28 -4.25
N GLU A 122 -6.72 22.68 -4.62
CA GLU A 122 -6.67 21.44 -5.40
C GLU A 122 -6.18 20.30 -4.52
N SER A 123 -6.87 19.15 -4.60
CA SER A 123 -6.53 17.95 -3.85
C SER A 123 -5.95 16.92 -4.81
N ASP A 124 -4.65 16.70 -4.67
CA ASP A 124 -3.88 15.81 -5.53
C ASP A 124 -3.47 14.53 -4.81
N ARG A 125 -3.34 13.47 -5.60
CA ARG A 125 -2.92 12.15 -5.14
C ARG A 125 -1.48 11.88 -5.53
N TYR A 126 -0.64 11.55 -4.56
CA TYR A 126 0.71 11.09 -4.81
C TYR A 126 0.71 9.77 -5.59
N ILE A 127 1.54 9.72 -6.64
CA ILE A 127 1.82 8.51 -7.42
C ILE A 127 3.33 8.25 -7.39
N SER A 128 3.74 7.00 -7.13
CA SER A 128 5.15 6.63 -7.24
C SER A 128 5.62 6.67 -8.69
N SER A 129 6.93 6.80 -8.92
CA SER A 129 7.51 6.70 -10.27
C SER A 129 7.14 5.41 -10.99
N SER A 130 7.09 4.28 -10.25
CA SER A 130 6.65 2.99 -10.77
C SER A 130 5.17 2.99 -11.19
N GLU A 131 4.26 3.52 -10.37
CA GLU A 131 2.84 3.63 -10.73
C GLU A 131 2.63 4.57 -11.92
N ALA A 132 3.38 5.67 -11.97
CA ALA A 132 3.32 6.64 -13.07
C ALA A 132 3.69 6.00 -14.41
N VAL A 133 4.81 5.26 -14.47
CA VAL A 133 5.20 4.53 -15.70
C VAL A 133 4.14 3.50 -16.09
N TRP A 134 3.60 2.75 -15.12
CA TRP A 134 2.54 1.76 -15.36
C TRP A 134 1.29 2.41 -15.99
N ARG A 135 0.91 3.60 -15.49
CA ARG A 135 -0.21 4.41 -16.00
C ARG A 135 0.06 4.98 -17.39
N ILE A 136 1.25 5.52 -17.63
CA ILE A 136 1.66 6.08 -18.93
C ILE A 136 1.62 4.99 -20.01
N LEU A 137 2.03 3.77 -19.67
CA LEU A 137 1.99 2.61 -20.56
C LEU A 137 0.60 1.94 -20.64
N ALA A 138 -0.41 2.49 -19.97
CA ALA A 138 -1.77 1.98 -19.91
C ALA A 138 -1.89 0.50 -19.47
N PHE A 139 -0.96 0.04 -18.61
CA PHE A 139 -1.03 -1.31 -18.09
C PHE A 139 -2.12 -1.47 -17.01
N PRO A 140 -2.77 -2.64 -16.92
CA PRO A 140 -3.70 -2.93 -15.85
C PRO A 140 -3.04 -2.77 -14.47
N ILE A 141 -3.63 -1.95 -13.61
CA ILE A 141 -3.11 -1.64 -12.26
C ILE A 141 -3.68 -2.60 -11.22
N HIS A 142 -4.97 -2.90 -11.34
CA HIS A 142 -5.65 -3.82 -10.44
C HIS A 142 -6.83 -4.43 -11.18
N GLU A 143 -7.15 -5.66 -10.79
CA GLU A 143 -8.35 -6.36 -11.22
C GLU A 143 -9.19 -6.65 -9.97
N ARG A 144 -10.51 -6.56 -10.09
CA ARG A 144 -11.45 -6.93 -9.02
C ARG A 144 -12.46 -7.89 -9.59
N PHE A 145 -12.74 -8.95 -8.83
CA PHE A 145 -13.81 -9.89 -9.13
C PHE A 145 -14.71 -10.04 -7.89
N PRO A 146 -16.01 -9.66 -7.96
CA PRO A 146 -16.65 -9.04 -9.11
C PRO A 146 -16.09 -7.63 -9.38
N THR A 147 -16.21 -7.17 -10.62
CA THR A 147 -15.67 -5.86 -11.00
C THR A 147 -16.50 -4.77 -10.33
N VAL A 148 -15.83 -3.89 -9.57
CA VAL A 148 -16.46 -2.76 -8.88
C VAL A 148 -15.99 -1.48 -9.55
N PHE A 149 -16.92 -0.75 -10.16
CA PHE A 149 -16.66 0.57 -10.76
C PHE A 149 -17.23 1.67 -9.86
N HIS A 150 -16.46 2.75 -9.67
CA HIS A 150 -16.95 3.95 -9.01
C HIS A 150 -17.67 4.83 -10.02
N LEU A 151 -18.97 5.04 -9.83
CA LEU A 151 -19.77 5.92 -10.67
C LEU A 151 -19.65 7.36 -10.15
N SER A 152 -19.44 8.32 -11.05
CA SER A 152 -19.44 9.74 -10.69
C SER A 152 -20.86 10.21 -10.40
N VAL A 153 -21.18 10.37 -9.12
CA VAL A 153 -22.48 10.90 -8.67
C VAL A 153 -22.53 12.41 -8.91
N HIS A 154 -23.63 12.86 -9.50
CA HIS A 154 -23.93 14.26 -9.74
C HIS A 154 -25.44 14.49 -9.66
N LEU A 155 -25.85 15.73 -9.44
CA LEU A 155 -27.25 16.12 -9.54
C LEU A 155 -27.71 16.13 -11.01
N GLU A 156 -29.01 16.25 -11.21
CA GLU A 156 -29.60 16.42 -12.54
C GLU A 156 -28.96 17.63 -13.25
N ASN A 157 -28.55 17.44 -14.51
CA ASN A 157 -27.87 18.45 -15.34
C ASN A 157 -26.57 19.05 -14.74
N SER A 158 -26.01 18.44 -13.71
CA SER A 158 -24.73 18.84 -13.09
C SER A 158 -23.59 17.90 -13.47
N GLN A 159 -23.63 17.34 -14.69
CA GLN A 159 -22.59 16.42 -15.15
C GLN A 159 -21.29 17.20 -15.43
N ARG A 160 -20.15 16.61 -15.07
CA ARG A 160 -18.84 17.18 -15.44
C ARG A 160 -18.57 16.92 -16.92
N VAL A 161 -18.40 17.98 -17.70
CA VAL A 161 -18.08 17.91 -19.13
C VAL A 161 -16.70 18.51 -19.37
N TYR A 162 -15.89 17.87 -20.22
CA TYR A 162 -14.59 18.37 -20.65
C TYR A 162 -14.70 18.86 -22.09
N PHE A 163 -14.21 20.06 -22.37
CA PHE A 163 -14.21 20.65 -23.70
C PHE A 163 -12.88 21.33 -24.00
N ASN A 164 -12.56 21.45 -25.29
CA ASN A 164 -11.43 22.24 -25.75
C ASN A 164 -11.91 23.70 -25.97
N PRO A 165 -11.33 24.70 -25.31
CA PRO A 165 -11.71 26.11 -25.49
C PRO A 165 -11.61 26.59 -26.95
N ASN A 166 -10.72 25.98 -27.74
CA ASN A 166 -10.48 26.34 -29.13
C ASN A 166 -11.52 25.75 -30.12
N ASP A 167 -12.44 24.91 -29.65
CA ASP A 167 -13.48 24.27 -30.46
C ASP A 167 -14.87 24.74 -29.99
N SER A 168 -15.19 25.99 -30.33
CA SER A 168 -16.41 26.66 -29.88
C SER A 168 -17.68 26.05 -30.49
N SER A 169 -17.60 25.45 -31.68
CA SER A 169 -18.70 24.73 -32.33
C SER A 169 -19.21 23.57 -31.49
N ARG A 170 -18.28 22.82 -30.90
CA ARG A 170 -18.61 21.60 -30.16
C ARG A 170 -19.18 21.88 -28.77
N LEU A 171 -18.90 23.07 -28.21
CA LEU A 171 -19.41 23.48 -26.91
C LEU A 171 -20.94 23.58 -26.89
N THR A 172 -21.53 24.22 -27.91
CA THR A 172 -22.98 24.40 -28.01
C THR A 172 -23.71 23.06 -28.11
N ASP A 173 -23.17 22.13 -28.90
CA ASP A 173 -23.72 20.78 -29.02
C ASP A 173 -23.63 19.99 -27.70
N MET A 174 -22.52 20.12 -26.97
CA MET A 174 -22.36 19.46 -25.66
C MET A 174 -23.27 20.02 -24.57
N ILE A 175 -23.62 21.31 -24.61
CA ILE A 175 -24.58 21.90 -23.67
C ILE A 175 -25.99 21.40 -23.95
N ASN A 176 -26.36 21.34 -25.23
CA ASN A 176 -27.70 20.88 -25.63
C ASN A 176 -27.85 19.36 -25.51
N ASN A 177 -26.76 18.62 -25.71
CA ASN A 177 -26.72 17.16 -25.69
C ASN A 177 -25.50 16.68 -24.88
N PRO A 178 -25.55 16.76 -23.55
CA PRO A 178 -24.44 16.31 -22.71
C PRO A 178 -24.20 14.81 -22.91
N PRO A 179 -22.93 14.38 -23.00
CA PRO A 179 -22.62 12.96 -23.12
C PRO A 179 -23.14 12.20 -21.90
N LYS A 180 -23.68 11.01 -22.12
CA LYS A 180 -24.14 10.14 -21.02
C LYS A 180 -22.97 9.83 -20.10
N THR A 181 -23.12 10.17 -18.83
CA THR A 181 -22.17 9.75 -17.79
C THR A 181 -22.32 8.26 -17.53
N THR A 182 -21.30 7.65 -16.95
CA THR A 182 -21.33 6.24 -16.52
C THR A 182 -22.51 5.97 -15.58
N LEU A 183 -22.91 6.95 -14.75
CA LEU A 183 -24.08 6.84 -13.88
C LEU A 183 -25.39 6.78 -14.68
N LEU A 184 -25.59 7.66 -15.65
CA LEU A 184 -26.80 7.67 -16.48
C LEU A 184 -26.89 6.43 -17.37
N ALA A 185 -25.76 5.98 -17.91
CA ALA A 185 -25.68 4.72 -18.65
C ALA A 185 -26.03 3.51 -17.76
N PHE A 186 -25.59 3.52 -16.50
CA PHE A 186 -25.97 2.49 -15.52
C PHE A 186 -27.47 2.52 -15.22
N PHE A 187 -28.08 3.68 -15.02
CA PHE A 187 -29.53 3.77 -14.84
C PHE A 187 -30.32 3.29 -16.06
N ASP A 188 -29.83 3.55 -17.26
CA ASP A 188 -30.46 3.00 -18.47
C ASP A 188 -30.31 1.48 -18.54
N LEU A 189 -29.16 0.93 -18.16
CA LEU A 189 -28.95 -0.52 -18.07
C LEU A 189 -29.90 -1.18 -17.07
N CYS A 190 -30.08 -0.59 -15.88
CA CYS A 190 -31.01 -1.08 -14.86
C CYS A 190 -32.48 -1.08 -15.28
N LYS A 191 -32.86 -0.37 -16.36
CA LYS A 191 -34.22 -0.44 -16.91
C LYS A 191 -34.43 -1.68 -17.78
N THR A 192 -33.35 -2.30 -18.24
CA THR A 192 -33.37 -3.36 -19.26
C THR A 192 -32.80 -4.68 -18.78
N ASP A 193 -31.95 -4.67 -17.77
CA ASP A 193 -31.24 -5.85 -17.28
C ASP A 193 -31.99 -6.46 -16.08
N ASP A 194 -32.54 -7.66 -16.27
CA ASP A 194 -33.28 -8.41 -15.25
C ASP A 194 -32.38 -8.97 -14.13
N PHE A 195 -31.06 -8.89 -14.28
CA PHE A 195 -30.07 -9.45 -13.34
C PHE A 195 -29.40 -8.42 -12.41
N ILE A 196 -29.68 -7.12 -12.57
CA ILE A 196 -29.26 -6.05 -11.63
C ILE A 196 -30.37 -5.79 -10.60
#